data_AF-A0A9E0SP70-F1
#
_entry.id   AF-A0A9E0SP70-F1
#
_cell.length_a   1.000
_cell.length_b   1.000
_cell.length_c   1.000
_cell.angle_alpha   90.00
_cell.angle_beta   90.00
_cell.angle_gamma   90.00
#
_symmetry.space_group_name_H-M   'P 1'
#
loop_
_entity.id
_entity.type
_entity.pdbx_description
1 polymer ?
#
loop_
_entity_poly.entity_id
_entity_poly.type
_entity_poly.pdbx_seq_one_letter_code
_entity_poly.pdbx_strand_id
1 'polypeptide(L)'
;MTKRSKNLGLLLPTADEDAAIAAGLAQDADTMEITRADLPRLAPLRRPGRPPVAHPKVPMTMRVDADVLAAIKASGSGWQTRVNRVLREAVRRGKLAA
;
A
#
# COMPACT_ATOMS: atom_id res chain seq x y z
N MET A 1 17.36 5.37 27.35
CA MET A 1 17.49 4.05 26.69
C MET A 1 16.37 3.95 25.65
N THR A 2 16.67 4.15 24.37
CA THR A 2 15.69 4.39 23.28
C THR A 2 14.76 3.19 23.03
N LYS A 3 13.47 3.45 22.76
CA LYS A 3 12.49 2.39 22.50
C LYS A 3 12.44 2.08 20.99
N ARG A 4 12.96 0.92 20.57
CA ARG A 4 12.84 0.48 19.17
C ARG A 4 11.43 -0.02 18.86
N SER A 5 10.85 0.45 17.75
CA SER A 5 9.64 -0.14 17.18
C SER A 5 9.94 -1.56 16.67
N LYS A 6 9.18 -2.55 17.15
CA LYS A 6 9.36 -3.97 16.79
C LYS A 6 9.18 -4.25 15.29
N ASN A 7 8.41 -3.43 14.59
CA ASN A 7 7.97 -3.72 13.21
C ASN A 7 8.56 -2.77 12.15
N LEU A 8 8.94 -1.54 12.52
CA LEU A 8 9.40 -0.53 11.55
C LEU A 8 10.90 -0.22 11.63
N GLY A 9 11.65 -0.80 12.58
CA GLY A 9 13.07 -0.50 12.77
C GLY A 9 13.39 0.93 13.22
N LEU A 10 12.36 1.76 13.47
CA LEU A 10 12.47 3.14 13.91
C LEU A 10 12.83 3.23 15.40
N LEU A 11 13.65 4.22 15.74
CA LEU A 11 13.88 4.64 17.13
C LEU A 11 12.74 5.59 17.52
N LEU A 12 11.92 5.16 18.48
CA LEU A 12 10.88 6.00 19.06
C LEU A 12 11.44 6.71 20.30
N PRO A 13 11.04 7.97 20.53
CA PRO A 13 11.30 8.64 21.79
C PRO A 13 10.82 7.81 22.97
N THR A 14 11.58 7.89 24.05
CA THR A 14 11.18 7.43 25.38
C THR A 14 10.26 8.45 26.04
N ALA A 15 9.58 8.06 27.12
CA ALA A 15 8.69 8.97 27.85
C ALA A 15 9.42 10.22 28.38
N ASP A 16 10.68 10.06 28.81
CA ASP A 16 11.50 11.19 29.29
C ASP A 16 11.90 12.12 28.13
N GLU A 17 12.21 11.54 26.96
CA GLU A 17 12.50 12.31 25.74
C GLU A 17 11.25 13.04 25.23
N ASP A 18 10.08 12.39 25.26
CA ASP A 18 8.79 13.00 24.92
C ASP A 18 8.47 14.18 25.86
N ALA A 19 8.74 14.03 27.17
CA ALA A 19 8.55 15.10 28.14
C ALA A 19 9.49 16.29 27.88
N ALA A 20 10.75 16.02 27.52
CA ALA A 20 11.71 17.07 27.15
C ALA A 20 11.30 17.80 25.86
N ILE A 21 10.79 17.09 24.86
CA ILE A 21 10.24 17.67 23.62
C ILE A 21 9.03 18.56 23.95
N ALA A 22 8.10 18.10 24.79
CA ALA A 22 6.92 18.86 25.19
C ALA A 22 7.29 20.14 25.98
N ALA A 23 8.31 20.06 26.84
CA ALA A 23 8.82 21.23 27.56
C ALA A 23 9.44 22.26 26.61
N GLY A 24 10.22 21.83 25.62
CA GLY A 24 10.79 22.71 24.60
C GLY A 24 9.72 23.38 23.74
N LEU A 25 8.68 22.64 23.35
CA LEU A 25 7.52 23.16 22.63
C LEU A 25 6.80 24.25 23.42
N ALA A 26 6.60 24.06 24.73
CA ALA A 26 5.93 25.03 25.58
C ALA A 26 6.72 26.33 25.79
N GLN A 27 8.05 26.30 25.62
CA GLN A 27 8.93 27.46 25.78
C GLN A 27 9.08 28.28 24.50
N ASP A 28 8.74 27.72 23.34
CA ASP A 28 8.84 28.40 22.05
C ASP A 28 7.46 28.82 21.53
N ALA A 29 7.16 30.12 21.64
CA ALA A 29 5.90 30.70 21.20
C ALA A 29 5.70 30.68 19.67
N ASP A 30 6.78 30.55 18.89
CA ASP A 30 6.72 30.49 17.43
C ASP A 30 6.54 29.05 16.92
N THR A 31 6.71 28.03 17.79
CA THR A 31 6.49 26.65 17.39
C THR A 31 4.99 26.33 17.29
N MET A 32 4.55 26.03 16.08
CA MET A 32 3.18 25.58 15.80
C MET A 32 3.02 24.09 16.08
N GLU A 33 2.24 23.73 17.09
CA GLU A 33 1.82 22.35 17.33
C GLU A 33 0.59 22.00 16.49
N ILE A 34 0.72 21.01 15.61
CA ILE A 34 -0.43 20.48 14.87
C ILE A 34 -1.19 19.54 15.80
N THR A 35 -2.35 19.96 16.27
CA THR A 35 -3.19 19.15 17.16
C THR A 35 -4.12 18.22 16.39
N ARG A 36 -4.74 17.26 17.09
CA ARG A 36 -5.80 16.41 16.52
C ARG A 36 -6.99 17.22 15.98
N ALA A 37 -7.25 18.41 16.52
CA ALA A 37 -8.31 19.29 16.06
C ALA A 37 -7.97 19.96 14.71
N ASP A 38 -6.68 20.06 14.36
CA ASP A 38 -6.21 20.66 13.12
C ASP A 38 -6.15 19.67 11.95
N LEU A 39 -6.18 18.36 12.22
CA LEU A 39 -6.16 17.30 11.22
C LEU A 39 -7.20 17.45 10.09
N PRO A 40 -8.48 17.80 10.37
CA PRO A 40 -9.47 18.03 9.32
C PRO A 40 -9.09 19.16 8.36
N ARG A 41 -8.40 20.20 8.84
CA ARG A 41 -7.92 21.33 8.02
C ARG A 41 -6.74 20.93 7.13
N LEU A 42 -6.01 19.88 7.51
CA LEU A 42 -4.88 19.32 6.76
C LEU A 42 -5.30 18.20 5.78
N ALA A 43 -6.55 17.73 5.83
CA ALA A 43 -7.07 16.71 4.92
C ALA A 43 -6.86 17.03 3.41
N PRO A 44 -6.97 18.30 2.94
CA PRO A 44 -6.67 18.65 1.55
C PRO A 44 -5.19 18.48 1.15
N LEU A 45 -4.26 18.44 2.13
CA LEU A 45 -2.83 18.28 1.90
C LEU A 45 -2.39 16.81 1.87
N ARG A 46 -3.25 15.88 2.27
CA ARG A 46 -3.04 14.45 2.00
C ARG A 46 -3.16 14.27 0.50
N ARG A 47 -2.03 14.04 -0.17
CA ARG A 47 -2.02 13.58 -1.57
C ARG A 47 -3.04 12.43 -1.67
N PRO A 48 -4.15 12.59 -2.42
CA PRO A 48 -5.05 11.48 -2.61
C PRO A 48 -4.20 10.35 -3.20
N GLY A 49 -4.30 9.16 -2.62
CA GLY A 49 -3.69 7.97 -3.19
C GLY A 49 -4.13 7.81 -4.65
N ARG A 50 -3.56 6.81 -5.36
CA ARG A 50 -3.99 6.49 -6.71
C ARG A 50 -5.53 6.48 -6.78
N PRO A 51 -6.17 7.28 -7.66
CA PRO A 51 -7.60 7.31 -7.78
C PRO A 51 -8.16 5.88 -7.93
N PRO A 52 -9.26 5.55 -7.24
CA PRO A 52 -9.85 4.24 -7.33
C PRO A 52 -10.22 3.93 -8.79
N VAL A 53 -9.79 2.77 -9.28
CA VAL A 53 -10.15 2.29 -10.61
C VAL A 53 -11.54 1.66 -10.51
N ALA A 54 -12.47 2.01 -11.42
CA ALA A 54 -13.85 1.52 -11.42
C ALA A 54 -13.95 -0.02 -11.43
N HIS A 55 -13.03 -0.68 -12.11
CA HIS A 55 -12.95 -2.14 -12.20
C HIS A 55 -11.53 -2.61 -11.91
N PRO A 56 -11.15 -2.77 -10.62
CA PRO A 56 -9.83 -3.25 -10.27
C PRO A 56 -9.65 -4.72 -10.68
N LYS A 57 -8.41 -5.12 -10.95
CA LYS A 57 -8.08 -6.55 -11.12
C LYS A 57 -8.24 -7.24 -9.77
N VAL A 58 -8.95 -8.35 -9.76
CA VAL A 58 -9.16 -9.16 -8.54
C VAL A 58 -8.10 -10.28 -8.48
N PRO A 59 -7.49 -10.55 -7.32
CA PRO A 59 -6.59 -11.69 -7.17
C PRO A 59 -7.33 -13.01 -7.45
N MET A 60 -6.67 -13.91 -8.16
CA MET A 60 -7.18 -15.23 -8.54
C MET A 60 -6.34 -16.29 -7.84
N THR A 61 -6.96 -17.14 -7.04
CA THR A 61 -6.32 -18.29 -6.40
C THR A 61 -6.78 -19.56 -7.12
N MET A 62 -5.88 -20.18 -7.89
CA MET A 62 -6.13 -21.47 -8.54
C MET A 62 -4.82 -22.26 -8.68
N ARG A 63 -4.95 -23.59 -8.78
CA ARG A 63 -3.83 -24.45 -9.17
C ARG A 63 -3.76 -24.52 -10.70
N VAL A 64 -2.54 -24.49 -11.21
CA VAL A 64 -2.21 -24.64 -12.64
C VAL A 64 -1.15 -25.72 -12.73
N ASP A 65 -1.23 -26.57 -13.75
CA ASP A 65 -0.23 -27.61 -13.97
C ASP A 65 1.18 -27.00 -14.11
N ALA A 66 2.17 -27.70 -13.58
CA ALA A 66 3.52 -27.17 -13.39
C ALA A 66 4.22 -26.86 -14.73
N ASP A 67 4.02 -27.73 -15.72
CA ASP A 67 4.53 -27.60 -17.09
C ASP A 67 3.90 -26.41 -17.81
N VAL A 68 2.58 -26.22 -17.68
CA VAL A 68 1.85 -25.08 -18.24
C VAL A 68 2.35 -23.77 -17.63
N LEU A 69 2.50 -23.71 -16.30
CA LEU A 69 3.02 -22.52 -15.63
C LEU A 69 4.47 -22.22 -16.04
N ALA A 70 5.30 -23.25 -16.20
CA ALA A 70 6.67 -23.11 -16.66
C ALA A 70 6.73 -22.52 -18.08
N ALA A 71 5.94 -23.07 -19.02
CA ALA A 71 5.85 -22.57 -20.40
C ALA A 71 5.37 -21.12 -20.45
N ILE A 72 4.36 -20.76 -19.64
CA ILE A 72 3.86 -19.39 -19.54
C ILE A 72 4.95 -18.44 -19.04
N LYS A 73 5.67 -18.79 -17.97
CA LYS A 73 6.75 -17.96 -17.42
C LYS A 73 7.94 -17.84 -18.37
N ALA A 74 8.24 -18.88 -19.12
CA ALA A 74 9.31 -18.89 -20.14
C ALA A 74 9.07 -17.85 -21.25
N SER A 75 7.82 -17.43 -21.48
CA SER A 75 7.51 -16.34 -22.42
C SER A 75 8.05 -14.95 -22.00
N GLY A 76 8.66 -14.84 -20.82
CA GLY A 76 9.34 -13.64 -20.34
C GLY A 76 8.41 -12.64 -19.64
N SER A 77 8.86 -11.39 -19.56
CA SER A 77 8.12 -10.32 -18.90
C SER A 77 6.72 -10.14 -19.53
N GLY A 78 5.75 -9.75 -18.69
CA GLY A 78 4.36 -9.56 -19.12
C GLY A 78 3.56 -10.84 -19.36
N TRP A 79 4.06 -12.02 -18.96
CA TRP A 79 3.30 -13.27 -19.09
C TRP A 79 1.94 -13.23 -18.40
N GLN A 80 1.82 -12.56 -17.25
CA GLN A 80 0.53 -12.37 -16.54
C GLN A 80 -0.47 -11.56 -17.39
N THR A 81 0.00 -10.52 -18.08
CA THR A 81 -0.81 -9.72 -18.99
C THR A 81 -1.27 -10.55 -20.19
N ARG A 82 -0.39 -11.40 -20.74
CA ARG A 82 -0.74 -12.33 -21.82
C ARG A 82 -1.78 -13.36 -21.38
N VAL A 83 -1.61 -13.98 -20.21
CA VAL A 83 -2.60 -14.91 -19.63
C VAL A 83 -3.95 -14.24 -19.46
N ASN A 84 -3.99 -13.05 -18.85
CA ASN A 84 -5.24 -12.31 -18.69
C ASN A 84 -5.92 -11.97 -20.04
N ARG A 85 -5.15 -11.70 -21.10
CA ARG A 85 -5.71 -11.49 -22.45
C ARG A 85 -6.35 -12.77 -23.00
N VAL A 86 -5.70 -13.93 -22.83
CA VAL A 86 -6.25 -15.24 -23.23
C VAL A 86 -7.54 -15.54 -22.47
N LEU A 87 -7.57 -15.31 -21.15
CA LEU A 87 -8.77 -15.51 -20.34
C LEU A 87 -9.94 -14.62 -20.81
N ARG A 88 -9.68 -13.34 -21.08
CA ARG A 88 -10.70 -12.43 -21.65
C ARG A 88 -11.23 -12.90 -23.01
N GLU A 89 -10.35 -13.38 -23.86
CA GLU A 89 -10.73 -13.90 -25.17
C GLU A 89 -11.55 -15.19 -25.05
N ALA A 90 -11.16 -16.11 -24.17
CA ALA A 90 -11.88 -17.35 -23.92
C ALA A 90 -13.31 -17.08 -23.40
N VAL A 91 -13.49 -16.11 -22.49
CA VAL A 91 -14.81 -15.67 -22.05
C VAL A 91 -15.62 -15.05 -23.20
N ARG A 92 -15.03 -14.13 -23.99
CA ARG A 92 -15.71 -13.53 -25.16
C ARG A 92 -16.16 -14.57 -26.19
N ARG A 93 -15.39 -15.65 -26.34
CA ARG A 93 -15.68 -16.76 -27.26
C ARG A 93 -16.61 -17.83 -26.64
N GLY A 94 -17.12 -17.63 -25.43
CA GLY A 94 -18.01 -18.59 -24.75
C GLY A 94 -17.34 -19.89 -24.31
N LYS A 95 -16.00 -19.93 -24.22
CA LYS A 95 -15.27 -21.15 -23.79
C LYS A 95 -15.27 -21.34 -22.27
N LEU A 96 -15.51 -20.26 -21.53
CA LEU A 96 -15.46 -20.21 -20.06
C LEU A 96 -16.73 -19.56 -19.46
N ALA A 97 -17.68 -19.16 -20.31
CA ALA A 97 -18.99 -18.70 -19.89
C ALA A 97 -20.00 -19.79 -20.26
N ALA A 98 -20.84 -20.19 -19.30
CA ALA A 98 -21.94 -21.13 -19.50
C ALA A 98 -23.07 -20.48 -20.32
#